data_AF-A0A368FKQ3-F1
#
_entry.id   AF-A0A368FKQ3-F1
#
_cell.length_a   1.000
_cell.length_b   1.000
_cell.length_c   1.000
_cell.angle_alpha   90.00
_cell.angle_beta   90.00
_cell.angle_gamma   90.00
#
_symmetry.space_group_name_H-M   'P 1'
#
loop_
_entity.id
_entity.type
_entity.pdbx_description
1 polymer ?
#
loop_
_entity_poly.entity_id
_entity_poly.type
_entity_poly.pdbx_seq_one_letter_code
_entity_poly.pdbx_strand_id
1 'polypeptide(L)'
;MEEDYPVVLDEPVKPDQLATCSEGIPRSRRDCLDFHAVSFLRDPLSKMAQLLLDVLQKTISQNQEDQKRALEFLNEASTRDFPAFVKELSVILRSEECQPFARQAAGLQLKNVLYAKEEERRAQYLNRWLALPADIRAQVKILVVQTLGTEPFRPSIAAQCVAAIACAELPSGVGFPLFCFSFLHSIVHIEF
;
A
#
# COMPACT_ATOMS: atom_id res chain seq x y z
N MET A 1 -32.04 -15.80 54.31
CA MET A 1 -31.49 -14.56 53.74
C MET A 1 -31.62 -14.74 52.24
N GLU A 2 -32.86 -14.56 51.77
CA GLU A 2 -33.22 -14.58 50.36
C GLU A 2 -32.92 -13.18 49.82
N GLU A 3 -32.14 -13.09 48.74
CA GLU A 3 -32.12 -11.89 47.90
C GLU A 3 -32.72 -12.23 46.54
N ASP A 4 -33.81 -11.53 46.28
CA ASP A 4 -34.68 -11.52 45.13
C ASP A 4 -34.02 -10.70 44.01
N TYR A 5 -33.71 -11.32 42.88
CA TYR A 5 -33.31 -10.61 41.66
C TYR A 5 -34.35 -10.89 40.56
N PRO A 6 -35.02 -9.86 40.02
CA PRO A 6 -36.15 -10.06 39.11
C PRO A 6 -35.69 -10.54 37.73
N VAL A 7 -36.33 -11.63 37.28
CA VAL A 7 -36.24 -12.15 35.91
C VAL A 7 -37.05 -11.23 34.99
N VAL A 8 -36.37 -10.40 34.19
CA VAL A 8 -36.99 -9.65 33.09
C VAL A 8 -37.15 -10.59 31.91
N LEU A 9 -38.39 -10.95 31.62
CA LEU A 9 -38.80 -11.63 30.40
C LEU A 9 -38.95 -10.59 29.29
N ASP A 10 -37.96 -10.48 28.39
CA ASP A 10 -38.08 -9.65 27.19
C ASP A 10 -38.97 -10.34 26.15
N GLU A 11 -40.02 -9.63 25.73
CA GLU A 11 -40.99 -10.00 24.71
C GLU A 11 -40.37 -10.18 23.31
N PRO A 12 -41.00 -10.99 22.43
CA PRO A 12 -40.52 -11.19 21.06
C PRO A 12 -40.67 -9.90 20.23
N VAL A 13 -39.55 -9.41 19.68
CA VAL A 13 -39.50 -8.29 18.75
C VAL A 13 -40.25 -8.64 17.46
N LYS A 14 -41.32 -7.88 17.18
CA LYS A 14 -42.15 -7.98 15.97
C LYS A 14 -41.40 -7.49 14.72
N PRO A 15 -41.51 -8.19 13.57
CA PRO A 15 -40.93 -7.75 12.32
C PRO A 15 -41.99 -6.98 11.49
N ASP A 16 -42.07 -5.66 11.60
CA ASP A 16 -42.45 -4.78 10.47
C ASP A 16 -42.52 -3.30 10.89
N GLN A 17 -41.45 -2.56 10.59
CA GLN A 17 -41.52 -1.14 10.30
C GLN A 17 -40.47 -0.85 9.22
N LEU A 18 -40.86 -1.08 7.97
CA LEU A 18 -40.25 -0.44 6.80
C LEU A 18 -40.24 1.09 7.02
N ALA A 19 -39.09 1.62 7.41
CA ALA A 19 -38.76 3.02 7.21
C ALA A 19 -38.02 3.15 5.88
N THR A 20 -38.74 3.68 4.90
CA THR A 20 -38.25 4.12 3.60
C THR A 20 -37.27 5.29 3.79
N CYS A 21 -35.98 5.01 3.87
CA CYS A 21 -34.95 6.03 3.61
C CYS A 21 -34.47 5.89 2.16
N SER A 22 -35.24 6.45 1.24
CA SER A 22 -34.74 6.85 -0.09
C SER A 22 -33.88 8.10 0.08
N GLU A 23 -32.64 7.92 0.52
CA GLU A 23 -31.58 8.89 0.29
C GLU A 23 -30.42 8.19 -0.39
N GLY A 24 -30.30 8.46 -1.70
CA GLY A 24 -29.12 8.35 -2.54
C GLY A 24 -28.16 7.17 -2.31
N ILE A 25 -28.43 6.02 -2.93
CA ILE A 25 -27.38 5.03 -3.21
C ILE A 25 -26.38 5.68 -4.19
N PRO A 26 -25.10 5.89 -3.83
CA PRO A 26 -24.13 6.45 -4.76
C PRO A 26 -23.85 5.44 -5.88
N ARG A 27 -24.17 5.85 -7.12
CA ARG A 27 -24.07 5.02 -8.34
C ARG A 27 -22.64 4.92 -8.90
N SER A 28 -21.60 5.18 -8.10
CA SER A 28 -20.22 5.24 -8.57
C SER A 28 -19.25 4.70 -7.53
N ARG A 29 -18.36 3.78 -7.92
CA ARG A 29 -17.23 3.27 -7.11
C ARG A 29 -16.26 4.35 -6.63
N ARG A 30 -16.44 5.61 -7.03
CA ARG A 30 -15.56 6.74 -6.69
C ARG A 30 -15.84 7.36 -5.32
N ASP A 31 -16.94 7.00 -4.65
CA ASP A 31 -17.41 7.74 -3.48
C ASP A 31 -17.01 7.11 -2.12
N CYS A 32 -16.24 6.02 -2.10
CA CYS A 32 -15.73 5.41 -0.85
C CYS A 32 -14.25 5.75 -0.53
N LEU A 33 -13.60 6.62 -1.33
CA LEU A 33 -12.23 7.06 -1.08
C LEU A 33 -12.26 8.55 -0.78
N ASP A 34 -12.05 8.91 0.49
CA ASP A 34 -12.06 10.28 0.98
C ASP A 34 -11.35 11.25 0.02
N PHE A 35 -12.12 12.23 -0.44
CA PHE A 35 -11.76 13.27 -1.39
C PHE A 35 -10.59 14.15 -0.91
N HIS A 36 -10.16 14.01 0.35
CA HIS A 36 -9.03 14.74 0.94
C HIS A 36 -7.65 14.16 0.58
N ALA A 37 -7.57 12.92 0.06
CA ALA A 37 -6.31 12.33 -0.39
C ALA A 37 -5.87 12.79 -1.80
N VAL A 38 -6.77 13.43 -2.56
CA VAL A 38 -6.54 13.78 -3.98
C VAL A 38 -5.83 15.13 -4.13
N SER A 39 -5.90 16.02 -3.13
CA SER A 39 -5.23 17.32 -3.15
C SER A 39 -3.70 17.22 -3.03
N PHE A 40 -3.17 16.14 -2.45
CA PHE A 40 -1.72 15.93 -2.28
C PHE A 40 -0.96 15.64 -3.59
N LEU A 41 -1.68 15.38 -4.69
CA LEU A 41 -1.11 15.03 -6.01
C LEU A 41 -0.85 16.25 -6.92
N ARG A 42 -1.19 17.47 -6.46
CA ARG A 42 -0.92 18.71 -7.20
C ARG A 42 0.25 19.51 -6.63
N ASP A 43 0.81 19.05 -5.51
CA ASP A 43 2.00 19.65 -4.92
C ASP A 43 3.25 19.19 -5.66
N PRO A 44 4.23 20.09 -5.89
CA PRO A 44 5.51 19.69 -6.48
C PRO A 44 6.14 18.59 -5.64
N LEU A 45 6.63 17.53 -6.31
CA LEU A 45 7.37 16.42 -5.70
C LEU A 45 8.33 16.96 -4.64
N SER A 46 8.31 16.36 -3.45
CA SER A 46 9.19 16.76 -2.36
C SER A 46 10.66 16.69 -2.81
N LYS A 47 11.55 17.45 -2.17
CA LYS A 47 12.99 17.40 -2.47
C LYS A 47 13.55 15.98 -2.38
N MET A 48 13.00 15.16 -1.49
CA MET A 48 13.40 13.75 -1.36
C MET A 48 12.88 12.90 -2.52
N ALA A 49 11.63 13.10 -2.95
CA ALA A 49 11.08 12.39 -4.09
C ALA A 49 11.82 12.70 -5.40
N GLN A 50 12.20 13.96 -5.61
CA GLN A 50 13.01 14.37 -6.76
C GLN A 50 14.39 13.71 -6.75
N LEU A 51 15.04 13.65 -5.58
CA LEU A 51 16.32 12.99 -5.42
C LEU A 51 16.22 11.47 -5.65
N LEU A 52 15.17 10.84 -5.12
CA LEU A 52 14.89 9.42 -5.37
C LEU A 52 14.65 9.16 -6.86
N LEU A 53 13.95 10.05 -7.56
CA LEU A 53 13.71 9.90 -9.00
C LEU A 53 15.02 9.90 -9.79
N ASP A 54 15.93 10.84 -9.53
CA ASP A 54 17.26 10.90 -10.16
C ASP A 54 18.09 9.63 -9.86
N VAL A 55 18.03 9.14 -8.62
CA VAL A 55 18.72 7.92 -8.21
C VAL A 55 18.14 6.67 -8.89
N LEU A 56 16.81 6.55 -8.97
CA LEU A 56 16.13 5.45 -9.65
C LEU A 56 16.42 5.44 -11.17
N GLN A 57 16.70 6.60 -11.78
CA GLN A 57 17.16 6.66 -13.16
C GLN A 57 18.58 6.11 -13.31
N LYS A 58 19.44 6.32 -12.31
CA LYS A 58 20.81 5.81 -12.31
C LYS A 58 20.91 4.30 -12.07
N THR A 59 19.90 3.66 -11.46
CA THR A 59 19.92 2.19 -11.26
C THR A 59 19.86 1.39 -12.56
N ILE A 60 19.47 2.02 -13.67
CA ILE A 60 19.44 1.43 -15.02
C ILE A 60 20.54 1.98 -15.94
N SER A 61 21.47 2.77 -15.40
CA SER A 61 22.62 3.27 -16.16
C SER A 61 23.54 2.13 -16.59
N GLN A 62 24.18 2.26 -17.74
CA GLN A 62 25.20 1.30 -18.22
C GLN A 62 26.51 1.37 -17.42
N ASN A 63 26.69 2.42 -16.62
CA ASN A 63 27.84 2.59 -15.75
C ASN A 63 27.62 1.85 -14.41
N GLN A 64 28.41 0.80 -14.17
CA GLN A 64 28.34 0.00 -12.95
C GLN A 64 28.63 0.81 -11.68
N GLU A 65 29.48 1.84 -11.74
CA GLU A 65 29.76 2.68 -10.56
C GLU A 65 28.54 3.52 -10.17
N ASP A 66 27.86 4.10 -11.16
CA ASP A 66 26.67 4.92 -10.91
C ASP A 66 25.51 4.07 -10.41
N GLN A 67 25.36 2.85 -10.94
CA GLN A 67 24.39 1.89 -10.44
C GLN A 67 24.68 1.51 -8.99
N LYS A 68 25.95 1.23 -8.66
CA LYS A 68 26.35 0.87 -7.29
C LYS A 68 26.05 2.01 -6.31
N ARG A 69 26.47 3.24 -6.64
CA ARG A 69 26.20 4.44 -5.82
C ARG A 69 24.70 4.68 -5.65
N ALA A 70 23.91 4.45 -6.69
CA ALA A 70 22.46 4.60 -6.63
C ALA A 70 21.84 3.59 -5.66
N LEU A 71 22.25 2.32 -5.73
CA LEU A 71 21.77 1.28 -4.82
C LEU A 71 22.21 1.51 -3.37
N GLU A 72 23.45 1.96 -3.15
CA GLU A 72 23.96 2.37 -1.84
C GLU A 72 23.10 3.51 -1.25
N PHE A 73 22.81 4.54 -2.06
CA PHE A 73 21.94 5.64 -1.64
C PHE A 73 20.53 5.16 -1.28
N LEU A 74 19.92 4.27 -2.07
CA LEU A 74 18.59 3.73 -1.77
C LEU A 74 18.59 2.94 -0.46
N ASN A 75 19.65 2.19 -0.20
CA ASN A 75 19.78 1.42 1.04
C ASN A 75 19.93 2.34 2.25
N GLU A 76 20.82 3.33 2.17
CA GLU A 76 21.01 4.36 3.20
C GLU A 76 19.72 5.13 3.48
N ALA A 77 19.02 5.57 2.44
CA ALA A 77 17.76 6.28 2.56
C ALA A 77 16.70 5.43 3.27
N SER A 78 16.60 4.14 2.92
CA SER A 78 15.68 3.22 3.57
C SER A 78 15.98 3.07 5.07
N THR A 79 17.27 3.05 5.44
CA THR A 79 17.71 2.81 6.82
C THR A 79 17.61 4.07 7.68
N ARG A 80 17.84 5.25 7.09
CA ARG A 80 17.79 6.54 7.77
C ARG A 80 16.37 6.96 8.13
N ASP A 81 15.44 6.88 7.19
CA ASP A 81 14.04 7.27 7.40
C ASP A 81 13.11 6.39 6.57
N PHE A 82 12.79 5.23 7.14
CA PHE A 82 11.95 4.25 6.48
C PHE A 82 10.51 4.76 6.18
N PRO A 83 9.79 5.40 7.13
CA PRO A 83 8.45 5.93 6.85
C PRO A 83 8.43 6.92 5.67
N ALA A 84 9.36 7.88 5.63
CA ALA A 84 9.43 8.84 4.54
C ALA A 84 9.80 8.14 3.22
N PHE A 85 10.79 7.25 3.25
CA PHE A 85 11.24 6.53 2.07
C PHE A 85 10.11 5.75 1.38
N VAL A 86 9.34 4.96 2.14
CA VAL A 86 8.21 4.17 1.61
C VAL A 86 7.11 5.08 1.06
N LYS A 87 6.80 6.18 1.76
CA LYS A 87 5.82 7.16 1.30
C LYS A 87 6.23 7.79 -0.03
N GLU A 88 7.46 8.28 -0.14
CA GLU A 88 7.94 8.96 -1.35
C GLU A 88 7.99 8.00 -2.56
N LEU A 89 8.39 6.74 -2.35
CA LEU A 89 8.32 5.73 -3.41
C LEU A 89 6.89 5.51 -3.91
N SER A 90 5.91 5.48 -3.01
CA SER A 90 4.49 5.32 -3.38
C SER A 90 3.93 6.54 -4.13
N VAL A 91 4.42 7.76 -3.84
CA VAL A 91 4.08 8.98 -4.57
C VAL A 91 4.67 8.93 -5.99
N ILE A 92 5.94 8.56 -6.13
CA ILE A 92 6.60 8.43 -7.45
C ILE A 92 5.89 7.36 -8.30
N LEU A 93 5.52 6.24 -7.70
CA LEU A 93 4.80 5.15 -8.38
C LEU A 93 3.45 5.62 -8.94
N ARG A 94 2.70 6.39 -8.15
CA ARG A 94 1.38 6.95 -8.50
C ARG A 94 1.47 8.08 -9.51
N SER A 95 2.57 8.84 -9.53
CA SER A 95 2.73 9.99 -10.41
C SER A 95 2.83 9.58 -11.87
N GLU A 96 1.77 9.82 -12.64
CA GLU A 96 1.71 9.55 -14.08
C GLU A 96 2.57 10.53 -14.90
N GLU A 97 2.97 11.65 -14.31
CA GLU A 97 3.90 12.62 -14.92
C GLU A 97 5.35 12.12 -14.92
N CYS A 98 5.68 11.16 -14.04
CA CYS A 98 6.99 10.54 -14.01
C CYS A 98 7.18 9.55 -15.16
N GLN A 99 8.43 9.39 -15.61
CA GLN A 99 8.77 8.46 -16.67
C GLN A 99 8.35 7.02 -16.28
N PRO A 100 7.74 6.25 -17.20
CA PRO A 100 7.21 4.92 -16.91
C PRO A 100 8.20 3.96 -16.24
N PHE A 101 9.48 4.01 -16.64
CA PHE A 101 10.52 3.17 -16.03
C PHE A 101 10.87 3.60 -14.60
N ALA A 102 10.79 4.90 -14.29
CA ALA A 102 11.08 5.41 -12.95
C ALA A 102 9.96 5.01 -11.97
N ARG A 103 8.70 5.02 -12.45
CA ARG A 103 7.56 4.44 -11.73
C ARG A 103 7.76 2.95 -11.46
N GLN A 104 8.22 2.20 -12.47
CA GLN A 104 8.52 0.78 -12.34
C GLN A 104 9.64 0.50 -11.32
N ALA A 105 10.73 1.27 -11.39
CA ALA A 105 11.84 1.16 -10.46
C ALA A 105 11.42 1.51 -9.01
N ALA A 106 10.60 2.56 -8.83
CA ALA A 106 10.06 2.92 -7.54
C ALA A 106 9.18 1.81 -6.94
N GLY A 107 8.29 1.22 -7.75
CA GLY A 107 7.46 0.09 -7.33
C GLY A 107 8.28 -1.15 -7.00
N LEU A 108 9.34 -1.44 -7.76
CA LEU A 108 10.24 -2.56 -7.47
C LEU A 108 10.97 -2.36 -6.14
N GLN A 109 11.48 -1.15 -5.90
CA GLN A 109 12.13 -0.82 -4.64
C GLN A 109 11.15 -0.90 -3.46
N LEU A 110 9.91 -0.42 -3.66
CA LEU A 110 8.84 -0.52 -2.67
C LEU A 110 8.51 -1.98 -2.36
N LYS A 111 8.36 -2.83 -3.38
CA LYS A 111 8.15 -4.28 -3.20
C LYS A 111 9.29 -4.90 -2.37
N ASN A 112 10.53 -4.60 -2.73
CA ASN A 112 11.71 -5.20 -2.11
C ASN A 112 11.87 -4.84 -0.63
N VAL A 113 11.38 -3.68 -0.19
CA VAL A 113 11.41 -3.32 1.24
C VAL A 113 10.22 -3.84 2.04
N LEU A 114 9.16 -4.30 1.36
CA LEU A 114 7.94 -4.83 1.99
C LEU A 114 7.92 -6.36 2.01
N TYR A 115 8.57 -7.01 1.04
CA TYR A 115 8.57 -8.45 0.88
C TYR A 115 9.97 -8.98 0.60
N ALA A 116 10.34 -10.04 1.32
CA ALA A 116 11.50 -10.86 1.03
C ALA A 116 11.04 -12.29 0.71
N LYS A 117 11.74 -12.93 -0.24
CA LYS A 117 11.52 -14.34 -0.60
C LYS A 117 11.97 -15.30 0.53
N GLU A 118 13.01 -14.92 1.25
CA GLU A 118 13.54 -15.68 2.39
C GLU A 118 12.63 -15.54 3.62
N GLU A 119 12.20 -16.66 4.19
CA GLU A 119 11.29 -16.70 5.33
C GLU A 119 11.86 -15.99 6.57
N GLU A 120 13.17 -16.12 6.81
CA GLU A 120 13.87 -15.46 7.92
C GLU A 120 13.81 -13.93 7.83
N ARG A 121 13.94 -13.38 6.61
CA ARG A 121 13.86 -11.93 6.38
C ARG A 121 12.42 -11.43 6.32
N ARG A 122 11.48 -12.29 5.95
CA ARG A 122 10.05 -11.94 5.86
C ARG A 122 9.50 -11.45 7.20
N ALA A 123 9.83 -12.13 8.30
CA ALA A 123 9.40 -11.70 9.64
C ALA A 123 9.97 -10.32 10.02
N GLN A 124 11.23 -10.04 9.66
CA GLN A 124 11.86 -8.75 9.92
C GLN A 124 11.19 -7.62 9.14
N TYR A 125 10.91 -7.85 7.85
CA TYR A 125 10.25 -6.85 6.99
C TYR A 125 8.81 -6.63 7.42
N LEU A 126 8.12 -7.69 7.85
CA LEU A 126 6.80 -7.58 8.45
C LEU A 126 6.81 -6.69 9.70
N ASN A 127 7.69 -6.97 10.66
CA ASN A 127 7.79 -6.16 11.88
C ASN A 127 8.11 -4.70 11.56
N ARG A 128 9.02 -4.47 10.60
CA ARG A 128 9.37 -3.11 10.14
C ARG A 128 8.18 -2.39 9.49
N TRP A 129 7.36 -3.09 8.69
CA TRP A 129 6.13 -2.54 8.12
C TRP A 129 5.09 -2.24 9.20
N LEU A 130 4.83 -3.18 10.12
CA LEU A 130 3.83 -3.01 11.18
C LEU A 130 4.23 -1.92 12.19
N ALA A 131 5.53 -1.70 12.39
CA ALA A 131 6.05 -0.61 13.20
C ALA A 131 5.78 0.78 12.59
N LEU A 132 5.41 0.87 11.31
CA LEU A 132 5.04 2.14 10.70
C LEU A 132 3.71 2.69 11.28
N PRO A 133 3.60 4.01 11.44
CA PRO A 133 2.34 4.66 11.81
C PRO A 133 1.20 4.25 10.87
N ALA A 134 0.01 4.06 11.43
CA ALA A 134 -1.17 3.63 10.67
C ALA A 134 -1.50 4.59 9.51
N ASP A 135 -1.29 5.89 9.69
CA ASP A 135 -1.51 6.92 8.66
C ASP A 135 -0.60 6.73 7.44
N ILE A 136 0.67 6.40 7.67
CA ILE A 136 1.64 6.16 6.58
C ILE A 136 1.28 4.88 5.84
N ARG A 137 0.95 3.80 6.57
CA ARG A 137 0.49 2.55 5.96
C ARG A 137 -0.77 2.76 5.13
N ALA A 138 -1.74 3.51 5.64
CA ALA A 138 -2.97 3.84 4.92
C ALA A 138 -2.70 4.65 3.65
N GLN A 139 -1.84 5.69 3.72
CA GLN A 139 -1.45 6.49 2.57
C GLN A 139 -0.79 5.65 1.48
N VAL A 140 0.19 4.82 1.85
CA VAL A 140 0.89 3.94 0.90
C VAL A 140 -0.09 2.97 0.24
N LYS A 141 -0.99 2.36 1.03
CA LYS A 141 -2.05 1.47 0.51
C LYS A 141 -2.94 2.17 -0.52
N ILE A 142 -3.42 3.37 -0.18
CA ILE A 142 -4.26 4.16 -1.08
C ILE A 142 -3.52 4.45 -2.38
N LEU A 143 -2.28 4.96 -2.32
CA LEU A 143 -1.50 5.34 -3.50
C LEU A 143 -1.19 4.13 -4.40
N VAL A 144 -0.83 2.99 -3.83
CA VAL A 144 -0.53 1.77 -4.58
C VAL A 144 -1.80 1.22 -5.26
N VAL A 145 -2.92 1.12 -4.54
CA VAL A 145 -4.21 0.66 -5.11
C VAL A 145 -4.68 1.59 -6.21
N GLN A 146 -4.53 2.89 -5.99
CA GLN A 146 -4.87 3.91 -6.96
C GLN A 146 -4.03 3.81 -8.24
N THR A 147 -2.79 3.35 -8.16
CA THR A 147 -1.91 3.16 -9.33
C THR A 147 -2.34 1.98 -10.21
N LEU A 148 -3.17 1.06 -9.70
CA LEU A 148 -3.67 -0.07 -10.49
C LEU A 148 -4.44 0.42 -11.71
N GLY A 149 -4.00 -0.01 -12.90
CA GLY A 149 -4.62 0.35 -14.17
C GLY A 149 -4.08 1.62 -14.84
N THR A 150 -3.22 2.39 -14.16
CA THR A 150 -2.55 3.58 -14.76
C THR A 150 -1.16 3.28 -15.32
N GLU A 151 -0.70 2.03 -15.16
CA GLU A 151 0.61 1.57 -15.59
C GLU A 151 0.55 1.01 -17.02
N PRO A 152 1.42 1.48 -17.94
CA PRO A 152 1.45 1.00 -19.32
C PRO A 152 2.10 -0.39 -19.43
N PHE A 153 2.91 -0.80 -18.46
CA PHE A 153 3.69 -2.04 -18.52
C PHE A 153 2.96 -3.23 -17.87
N ARG A 154 3.26 -4.42 -18.38
CA ARG A 154 2.87 -5.71 -17.82
C ARG A 154 4.12 -6.55 -17.58
N PRO A 155 4.21 -7.26 -16.44
CA PRO A 155 3.32 -7.26 -15.27
C PRO A 155 3.21 -5.90 -14.58
N SER A 156 2.04 -5.63 -13.98
CA SER A 156 1.79 -4.39 -13.21
C SER A 156 2.60 -4.44 -11.91
N ILE A 157 3.48 -3.47 -11.69
CA ILE A 157 4.26 -3.39 -10.46
C ILE A 157 3.38 -2.95 -9.29
N ALA A 158 2.37 -2.11 -9.51
CA ALA A 158 1.40 -1.76 -8.48
C ALA A 158 0.66 -3.00 -7.95
N ALA A 159 0.26 -3.93 -8.82
CA ALA A 159 -0.36 -5.19 -8.40
C ALA A 159 0.58 -6.05 -7.54
N GLN A 160 1.88 -6.09 -7.88
CA GLN A 160 2.89 -6.76 -7.07
C GLN A 160 3.08 -6.11 -5.70
N CYS A 161 3.08 -4.77 -5.63
CA CYS A 161 3.15 -4.04 -4.36
C CYS A 161 1.91 -4.31 -3.49
N VAL A 162 0.70 -4.31 -4.07
CA VAL A 162 -0.52 -4.68 -3.31
C VAL A 162 -0.38 -6.09 -2.75
N ALA A 163 0.06 -7.05 -3.56
CA ALA A 163 0.27 -8.41 -3.11
C ALA A 163 1.34 -8.49 -2.00
N ALA A 164 2.45 -7.75 -2.13
CA ALA A 164 3.48 -7.68 -1.08
C ALA A 164 2.93 -7.13 0.25
N ILE A 165 2.15 -6.04 0.21
CA ILE A 165 1.53 -5.44 1.40
C ILE A 165 0.54 -6.42 2.04
N ALA A 166 -0.34 -7.02 1.26
CA ALA A 166 -1.30 -7.99 1.80
C ALA A 166 -0.58 -9.24 2.35
N CYS A 167 0.48 -9.73 1.71
CA CYS A 167 1.34 -10.79 2.27
C CYS A 167 1.97 -10.45 3.62
N ALA A 168 2.18 -9.16 3.92
CA ALA A 168 2.63 -8.67 5.22
C ALA A 168 1.45 -8.54 6.20
N GLU A 169 0.31 -7.99 5.79
CA GLU A 169 -0.82 -7.73 6.72
C GLU A 169 -1.67 -8.98 7.04
N LEU A 170 -1.68 -10.00 6.18
CA LEU A 170 -2.43 -11.24 6.40
C LEU A 170 -2.05 -12.00 7.69
N PRO A 171 -0.76 -12.28 8.00
CA PRO A 171 -0.39 -12.97 9.24
C PRO A 171 -0.69 -12.18 10.53
N SER A 172 -0.93 -10.87 10.43
CA SER A 172 -1.24 -10.02 11.59
C SER A 172 -2.74 -9.78 11.80
N GLY A 173 -3.62 -10.37 10.97
CA GLY A 173 -5.07 -10.27 11.12
C GLY A 173 -5.66 -8.89 10.78
N VAL A 174 -4.85 -7.95 10.29
CA VAL A 174 -5.25 -6.57 9.94
C VAL A 174 -5.69 -6.45 8.46
N GLY A 175 -5.95 -7.60 7.83
CA GLY A 175 -5.87 -7.79 6.37
C GLY A 175 -6.91 -7.03 5.54
N PHE A 176 -6.51 -6.74 4.30
CA PHE A 176 -7.42 -6.33 3.23
C PHE A 176 -8.52 -7.39 3.01
N PRO A 177 -9.82 -7.03 3.05
CA PRO A 177 -10.91 -8.00 2.90
C PRO A 177 -11.08 -8.58 1.48
N LEU A 178 -10.27 -8.16 0.50
CA LEU A 178 -10.59 -8.36 -0.93
C LEU A 178 -9.65 -9.29 -1.71
N PHE A 179 -8.60 -9.87 -1.10
CA PHE A 179 -7.63 -10.69 -1.86
C PHE A 179 -7.50 -12.10 -1.30
N CYS A 180 -7.88 -13.09 -2.11
CA CYS A 180 -7.74 -14.52 -1.80
C CYS A 180 -6.25 -14.92 -1.84
N PHE A 181 -5.75 -15.61 -0.81
CA PHE A 181 -4.34 -16.01 -0.62
C PHE A 181 -3.70 -16.65 -1.87
N SER A 182 -4.48 -17.42 -2.63
CA SER A 182 -4.02 -18.11 -3.84
C SER A 182 -3.69 -17.16 -5.00
N PHE A 183 -4.33 -15.98 -5.08
CA PHE A 183 -4.07 -14.99 -6.13
C PHE A 183 -2.79 -14.19 -5.86
N LEU A 184 -2.45 -13.98 -4.59
CA LEU A 184 -1.25 -13.25 -4.18
C LEU A 184 0.05 -13.98 -4.52
N HIS A 185 0.09 -15.29 -4.28
CA HIS A 185 1.31 -16.08 -4.48
C HIS A 185 1.75 -16.08 -5.95
N SER A 186 0.78 -16.08 -6.88
CA SER A 186 1.07 -16.01 -8.32
C SER A 186 1.52 -14.63 -8.79
N ILE A 187 1.11 -13.55 -8.12
CA ILE A 187 1.49 -12.18 -8.49
C ILE A 187 2.89 -11.83 -7.94
N VAL A 188 3.22 -12.29 -6.73
CA VAL A 188 4.53 -12.00 -6.11
C VAL A 188 5.68 -12.78 -6.78
N HIS A 189 5.39 -13.96 -7.34
CA HIS A 189 6.39 -14.80 -8.02
C HIS A 189 6.65 -14.44 -9.50
N ILE A 190 6.03 -13.39 -10.04
CA ILE A 190 6.40 -12.88 -11.37
C ILE A 190 7.71 -12.11 -11.23
N GLU A 191 8.81 -12.85 -11.28
CA GLU A 191 10.16 -12.32 -11.45
C GLU A 191 10.34 -11.92 -12.93
N PHE A 192 10.98 -10.77 -13.16
CA PHE A 192 11.53 -10.40 -14.47
C PHE A 192 12.95 -10.95 -14.59
#